data_AF-A0A4S3ZZN2-F1
#
_entry.id   AF-A0A4S3ZZN2-F1
#
_cell.length_a   1.000
_cell.length_b   1.000
_cell.length_c   1.000
_cell.angle_alpha   90.00
_cell.angle_beta   90.00
_cell.angle_gamma   90.00
#
_symmetry.space_group_name_H-M   'P 1'
#
loop_
_entity.id
_entity.type
_entity.pdbx_description
1 polymer ?
#
loop_
_entity_poly.entity_id
_entity_poly.type
_entity_poly.pdbx_seq_one_letter_code
_entity_poly.pdbx_strand_id
1 'polypeptide(L)' 'MMMLVAIVLFVAGLIYAVIRITNHNASHTKEQNYTLDEKYNAAKVEKQKEIDCILEKINKNGVQSLNSREKQLLDDYSKN' A
#
# COMPACT_ATOMS: atom_id res chain seq x y z
N MET A 1 10.77 -2.83 40.03
CA MET A 1 11.24 -1.52 39.51
C MET A 1 12.50 -1.68 38.66
N MET A 2 13.63 -2.20 39.20
CA MET A 2 14.87 -2.43 38.43
C MET A 2 14.72 -3.35 37.21
N MET A 3 13.95 -4.43 37.31
CA MET A 3 13.70 -5.34 36.19
C MET A 3 12.88 -4.71 35.06
N LEU A 4 11.91 -3.83 35.40
CA LEU A 4 11.12 -3.10 34.40
C LEU A 4 11.99 -2.10 33.64
N VAL A 5 12.89 -1.40 34.33
CA VAL A 5 13.84 -0.47 33.71
C VAL A 5 14.78 -1.23 32.76
N ALA A 6 15.26 -2.41 33.15
CA ALA A 6 16.12 -3.23 32.30
C ALA A 6 15.42 -3.68 31.00
N ILE A 7 14.14 -4.07 31.10
CA ILE A 7 13.33 -4.47 29.94
C ILE A 7 13.09 -3.29 29.00
N VAL A 8 12.78 -2.10 29.54
CA VAL A 8 12.56 -0.90 28.73
C VAL A 8 13.83 -0.51 27.96
N LEU A 9 15.00 -0.56 28.61
CA LEU A 9 16.28 -0.28 27.95
C LEU A 9 16.62 -1.32 26.88
N PHE A 10 16.32 -2.59 27.15
CA PHE A 10 16.53 -3.66 26.18
C PHE A 10 15.67 -3.47 24.92
N VAL A 11 14.37 -3.17 25.10
CA VAL A 11 13.44 -2.91 24.00
C VAL A 11 13.84 -1.65 23.22
N ALA A 12 14.22 -0.57 23.90
CA ALA A 12 14.72 0.64 23.24
C ALA A 12 15.99 0.37 22.42
N GLY A 13 16.91 -0.46 22.93
CA GLY A 13 18.11 -0.90 22.23
C GLY A 13 17.81 -1.72 20.97
N LEU A 14 16.83 -2.64 21.04
CA LEU A 14 16.38 -3.41 19.87
C LEU A 14 15.75 -2.51 18.80
N ILE A 15 14.91 -1.54 19.20
CA ILE A 15 14.31 -0.57 18.28
C ILE A 15 15.40 0.27 17.60
N TYR A 16 16.38 0.76 18.38
CA TYR A 16 17.51 1.52 17.85
C TYR A 16 18.36 0.70 16.86
N ALA A 17 18.63 -0.57 17.18
CA ALA A 17 19.38 -1.47 16.31
C ALA A 17 18.67 -1.76 15.00
N VAL A 18 17.35 -1.99 15.03
CA VAL A 18 16.53 -2.21 13.81
C VAL A 18 16.55 -0.97 12.91
N ILE A 19 16.32 0.22 13.46
CA ILE A 19 16.36 1.48 12.69
C ILE A 19 17.77 1.70 12.10
N ARG A 20 18.83 1.41 12.87
CA ARG A 20 20.22 1.54 12.41
C ARG A 20 20.55 0.60 11.25
N ILE A 21 20.04 -0.63 11.28
CA ILE A 21 20.24 -1.64 10.22
C ILE A 21 19.50 -1.23 8.94
N THR A 22 18.23 -0.79 9.04
CA THR A 22 17.47 -0.33 7.87
C THR A 22 18.16 0.87 7.20
N ASN A 23 18.75 1.77 7.99
CA ASN A 23 19.40 2.98 7.47
C ASN A 23 20.75 2.73 6.78
N HIS A 24 21.33 1.52 6.86
CA HIS A 24 22.55 1.16 6.11
C HIS A 24 22.25 0.82 4.64
N ASN A 25 20.99 0.52 4.29
CA ASN A 25 20.60 0.19 2.92
C ASN A 25 20.13 1.41 2.11
N ALA A 26 20.26 2.61 2.67
CA ALA A 26 19.85 3.87 2.03
C ALA A 26 20.94 4.52 1.16
N SER A 27 22.01 3.79 0.85
CA SER A 27 23.00 4.24 -0.11
C SER A 27 23.49 3.02 -0.87
N HIS A 28 22.94 2.78 -2.06
CA HIS A 28 23.64 2.44 -3.29
C HIS A 28 22.60 2.05 -4.36
N THR A 29 22.60 2.84 -5.44
CA THR A 29 22.13 2.46 -6.77
C THR A 29 20.61 2.50 -7.02
N LYS A 30 20.10 3.72 -7.24
CA LYS A 30 19.27 3.94 -8.43
C LYS A 30 20.08 3.40 -9.61
N GLU A 31 19.69 2.27 -10.19
CA GLU A 31 19.86 1.87 -11.59
C GLU A 31 19.35 0.42 -11.76
N GLN A 32 18.28 0.28 -12.56
CA GLN A 32 18.01 -0.87 -13.43
C GLN A 32 17.39 -2.18 -12.89
N ASN A 33 16.43 -2.15 -11.96
CA ASN A 33 15.47 -3.27 -11.77
C ASN A 33 14.03 -2.83 -11.45
N TYR A 34 13.65 -1.61 -11.81
CA TYR A 34 12.32 -1.06 -11.50
C TYR A 34 11.21 -1.47 -12.50
N THR A 35 11.52 -2.19 -13.58
CA THR A 35 10.59 -2.30 -14.72
C THR A 35 9.63 -3.50 -14.71
N LEU A 36 9.86 -4.54 -13.90
CA LEU A 36 8.98 -5.72 -13.89
C LEU A 36 7.98 -5.70 -12.72
N ASP A 37 8.44 -5.38 -11.51
CA ASP A 37 7.59 -5.33 -10.31
C ASP A 37 6.70 -4.09 -10.28
N GLU A 38 7.19 -2.91 -10.69
CA GLU A 38 6.33 -1.72 -10.78
C GLU A 38 5.28 -1.86 -11.87
N LYS A 39 5.57 -2.56 -12.97
CA LYS A 39 4.63 -2.69 -14.08
C LYS A 39 3.48 -3.64 -13.73
N TYR A 40 3.73 -4.67 -12.91
CA TYR A 40 2.69 -5.52 -12.37
C TYR A 40 1.86 -4.79 -11.29
N ASN A 41 2.50 -3.99 -10.45
CA ASN A 41 1.79 -3.12 -9.50
C ASN A 41 1.01 -2.00 -10.20
N ALA A 42 1.50 -1.44 -11.32
CA ALA A 42 0.85 -0.33 -12.00
C ALA A 42 -0.54 -0.73 -12.54
N ALA A 43 -0.67 -1.90 -13.17
CA ALA A 43 -1.97 -2.37 -13.67
C ALA A 43 -2.96 -2.65 -12.52
N LYS A 44 -2.47 -3.19 -11.39
CA LYS A 44 -3.30 -3.42 -10.20
C LYS A 44 -3.71 -2.09 -9.55
N VAL A 45 -2.78 -1.14 -9.46
CA VAL A 45 -3.00 0.19 -8.90
C VAL A 45 -3.95 1.00 -9.79
N GLU A 46 -3.85 0.89 -11.11
CA GLU A 46 -4.76 1.53 -12.06
C GLU A 46 -6.18 0.97 -11.90
N LYS A 47 -6.33 -0.36 -11.89
CA LYS A 47 -7.63 -0.99 -11.61
C LYS A 47 -8.21 -0.59 -10.25
N GLN A 48 -7.38 -0.53 -9.21
CA GLN A 48 -7.84 -0.10 -7.88
C GLN A 48 -8.28 1.37 -7.90
N LYS A 49 -7.54 2.26 -8.58
CA LYS A 49 -7.92 3.67 -8.74
C LYS A 49 -9.22 3.84 -9.51
N GLU A 50 -9.44 3.05 -10.56
CA GLU A 50 -10.71 3.07 -11.30
C GLU A 50 -11.88 2.68 -10.39
N ILE A 51 -11.71 1.65 -9.58
CA ILE A 51 -12.74 1.20 -8.64
C ILE A 51 -12.97 2.24 -7.53
N ASP A 52 -11.92 2.82 -6.96
CA ASP A 52 -12.05 3.85 -5.93
C ASP A 52 -12.80 5.08 -6.48
N CYS A 53 -12.53 5.46 -7.74
CA CYS A 53 -13.26 6.53 -8.44
C CYS A 53 -14.75 6.19 -8.63
N ILE A 54 -15.05 4.94 -9.02
CA ILE A 54 -16.41 4.42 -9.15
C ILE A 54 -17.12 4.47 -7.80
N LEU A 55 -16.49 4.01 -6.72
CA LEU A 55 -17.03 4.05 -5.36
C LEU A 55 -17.28 5.48 -4.88
N GLU A 56 -16.37 6.41 -5.16
CA GLU A 56 -16.54 7.82 -4.82
C GLU A 56 -17.73 8.44 -5.58
N LYS A 57 -17.90 8.08 -6.85
CA LYS A 57 -19.01 8.53 -7.69
C LYS A 57 -20.34 7.98 -7.18
N ILE A 58 -20.39 6.71 -6.76
CA ILE A 58 -21.56 6.10 -6.11
C ILE A 58 -21.86 6.79 -4.78
N ASN A 59 -20.83 7.08 -3.99
CA ASN A 59 -21.00 7.73 -2.69
C ASN A 59 -21.57 9.16 -2.84
N LYS A 60 -21.15 9.89 -3.88
CA LYS A 60 -21.60 11.27 -4.13
C LYS A 60 -22.95 11.35 -4.85
N ASN A 61 -23.20 10.48 -5.83
CA ASN A 61 -24.32 10.61 -6.78
C ASN A 61 -25.23 9.38 -6.85
N GLY A 62 -24.94 8.34 -6.07
CA GLY A 62 -25.66 7.07 -6.09
C GLY A 62 -25.28 6.16 -7.26
N VAL A 63 -25.71 4.89 -7.19
CA VAL A 63 -25.40 3.82 -8.17
C VAL A 63 -25.94 4.14 -9.58
N GLN A 64 -26.95 5.00 -9.68
CA GLN A 64 -27.53 5.41 -10.97
C GLN A 64 -26.60 6.29 -11.81
N SER A 65 -25.54 6.86 -11.20
CA SER A 65 -24.54 7.67 -11.90
C SER A 65 -23.50 6.86 -12.66
N LEU A 66 -23.52 5.53 -12.53
CA LEU A 66 -22.59 4.64 -13.21
C LEU A 66 -22.96 4.42 -14.68
N ASN A 67 -21.95 4.47 -15.54
CA ASN A 67 -22.08 4.05 -16.93
C ASN A 67 -22.00 2.52 -17.04
N SER A 68 -22.40 1.98 -18.19
CA SER A 68 -22.45 0.53 -18.42
C SER A 68 -21.08 -0.18 -18.25
N ARG A 69 -19.96 0.50 -18.55
CA ARG A 69 -18.61 -0.04 -18.32
C ARG A 69 -18.23 -0.03 -16.84
N GLU A 70 -18.52 1.06 -16.12
CA GLU A 70 -18.26 1.17 -14.67
C GLU A 70 -19.05 0.10 -13.90
N LYS A 71 -20.30 -0.15 -14.31
CA LYS A 71 -21.14 -1.19 -13.72
C LYS A 71 -20.56 -2.59 -13.96
N GLN A 72 -20.08 -2.86 -15.18
CA GLN A 72 -19.43 -4.13 -15.50
C GLN A 72 -18.13 -4.33 -14.71
N LEU A 73 -17.31 -3.28 -14.55
CA LEU A 73 -16.09 -3.31 -13.75
C LEU A 73 -16.38 -3.62 -12.27
N LEU A 74 -17.46 -3.03 -11.73
CA LEU A 74 -17.89 -3.27 -10.35
C LEU A 74 -18.43 -4.70 -10.16
N ASP A 75 -19.20 -5.21 -11.12
CA ASP A 75 -19.69 -6.59 -11.11
C ASP A 75 -18.54 -7.62 -11.21
N ASP A 76 -17.53 -7.34 -12.04
CA ASP A 76 -16.33 -8.16 -12.17
C ASP A 76 -15.47 -8.14 -10.90
N TYR A 77 -15.42 -6.99 -10.19
CA TYR A 77 -14.75 -6.88 -8.90
C TYR A 77 -15.50 -7.60 -7.78
N SER A 78 -16.83 -7.49 -7.73
CA SER A 78 -17.66 -8.12 -6.70
C SER A 78 -17.71 -9.66 -6.80
N LYS A 79 -17.32 -10.23 -7.94
CA LYS A 79 -17.34 -11.68 -8.19
C LYS A 79 -16.07 -12.41 -7.76
N ASN A 80 -14.99 -11.69 -7.46
CA ASN A 80 -13.72 -12.22 -6.93
C ASN A 80 -13.63 -12.03 -5.41
#